data_AF-A0AAE0T6P1-F1
#
_entry.id   AF-A0AAE0T6P1-F1
#
_cell.length_a   1.000
_cell.length_b   1.000
_cell.length_c   1.000
_cell.angle_alpha   90.00
_cell.angle_beta   90.00
_cell.angle_gamma   90.00
#
_symmetry.space_group_name_H-M   'P 1'
#
loop_
_entity.id
_entity.type
_entity.pdbx_description
1 polymer ?
#
loop_
_entity_poly.entity_id
_entity_poly.type
_entity_poly.pdbx_seq_one_letter_code
_entity_poly.pdbx_strand_id
1 'polypeptide(L)'
;MVHSFPSNIYRLGADHDGDGEAASCSSADHFIMSKHALILTNVTEHTDNYRLFSNCSVESFKRTLVNRWCLASKHVHDQDILDEQKQILMKHPGERFTLNEQCQIIYGHRSFFCGKL
;
A
#
# COMPACT_ATOMS: atom_id res chain seq x y z
N MET A 1 18.73 11.40 1.30
CA MET A 1 18.69 10.00 0.82
C MET A 1 17.29 9.49 1.11
N VAL A 2 16.38 9.58 0.13
CA VAL A 2 14.99 9.16 0.32
C VAL A 2 14.99 7.64 0.23
N HIS A 3 14.73 6.96 1.34
CA HIS A 3 14.53 5.52 1.34
C HIS A 3 13.29 5.24 0.47
N SER A 4 13.51 4.79 -0.75
CA SER A 4 12.45 4.14 -1.54
C SER A 4 12.06 2.89 -0.77
N PHE A 5 10.85 2.89 -0.22
CA PHE A 5 10.23 1.68 0.28
C PHE A 5 10.13 0.72 -0.92
N PRO A 6 10.73 -0.49 -0.86
CA PRO A 6 10.51 -1.47 -1.89
C PRO A 6 9.04 -1.90 -1.80
N SER A 7 8.20 -1.34 -2.67
CA SER A 7 6.82 -1.76 -2.82
C SER A 7 6.84 -3.23 -3.26
N ASN A 8 6.32 -4.12 -2.41
CA ASN A 8 6.27 -5.57 -2.65
C ASN A 8 5.54 -5.95 -3.96
N ILE A 9 4.80 -5.00 -4.55
CA ILE A 9 4.03 -5.15 -5.77
C ILE A 9 4.92 -5.23 -7.03
N TYR A 10 6.11 -4.61 -7.04
CA TYR A 10 7.07 -4.76 -8.15
C TYR A 10 7.48 -6.24 -8.34
N ARG A 11 7.48 -7.03 -7.26
CA ARG A 11 7.76 -8.48 -7.31
C ARG A 11 6.65 -9.28 -7.98
N LEU A 12 5.46 -8.70 -8.14
CA LEU A 12 4.35 -9.24 -8.93
C LEU A 12 4.34 -8.70 -10.37
N GLY A 13 5.39 -7.98 -10.78
CA GLY A 13 5.63 -7.60 -12.17
C GLY A 13 4.83 -6.41 -12.68
N ALA A 14 4.21 -5.60 -11.81
CA ALA A 14 3.57 -4.36 -12.24
C ALA A 14 4.57 -3.19 -12.20
N ASP A 15 4.63 -2.45 -13.31
CA ASP A 15 5.29 -1.15 -13.38
C ASP A 15 4.46 -0.08 -12.65
N HIS A 16 5.06 1.07 -12.38
CA HIS A 16 4.30 2.23 -11.93
C HIS A 16 3.34 2.71 -13.02
N ASP A 17 2.16 3.19 -12.63
CA ASP A 17 1.23 3.78 -13.58
C ASP A 17 1.89 4.98 -14.28
N GLY A 18 1.79 5.02 -15.60
CA GLY A 18 2.38 6.06 -16.44
C GLY A 18 3.86 5.81 -16.77
N ASP A 19 4.32 4.57 -16.67
CA ASP A 19 5.66 4.12 -17.02
C ASP A 19 5.63 2.73 -17.70
N GLY A 20 6.65 2.42 -18.51
CA GLY A 20 6.85 1.11 -19.12
C GLY A 20 5.59 0.49 -19.76
N GLU A 21 5.29 -0.74 -19.37
CA GLU A 21 4.12 -1.51 -19.84
C GLU A 21 2.79 -0.97 -19.25
N ALA A 22 2.85 -0.08 -18.27
CA ALA A 22 1.72 0.61 -17.66
C ALA A 22 1.57 2.07 -18.14
N ALA A 23 2.23 2.46 -19.24
CA ALA A 23 2.15 3.81 -19.80
C ALA A 23 0.72 4.24 -20.19
N SER A 24 -0.18 3.29 -20.43
CA SER A 24 -1.60 3.56 -20.73
C SER A 24 -2.43 3.94 -19.50
N CYS A 25 -1.96 3.66 -18.28
CA CYS A 25 -2.62 4.08 -17.05
C CYS A 25 -2.02 5.41 -16.59
N SER A 26 -2.86 6.43 -16.36
CA SER A 26 -2.35 7.74 -15.97
C SER A 26 -1.89 7.73 -14.51
N SER A 27 -0.70 8.27 -14.26
CA SER A 27 -0.24 8.48 -12.89
C SER A 27 -1.07 9.51 -12.13
N ALA A 28 -1.78 10.39 -12.85
CA ALA A 28 -2.69 11.37 -12.26
C ALA A 28 -4.01 10.75 -11.78
N ASP A 29 -4.28 9.49 -12.12
CA ASP A 29 -5.48 8.78 -11.61
C ASP A 29 -5.26 8.24 -10.19
N HIS A 30 -4.03 8.36 -9.67
CA HIS A 30 -3.77 8.24 -8.24
C HIS A 30 -4.09 6.87 -7.62
N PHE A 31 -4.04 5.80 -8.43
CA PHE A 31 -4.04 4.42 -7.96
C PHE A 31 -2.79 4.08 -7.14
N ILE A 32 -2.82 2.97 -6.40
CA ILE A 32 -1.75 2.57 -5.47
C ILE A 32 -0.36 2.43 -6.12
N MET A 33 -0.30 2.15 -7.42
CA MET A 33 0.94 2.04 -8.20
C MET A 33 1.31 3.31 -8.95
N SER A 34 0.64 4.44 -8.68
CA SER A 34 1.05 5.73 -9.22
C SER A 34 2.48 6.08 -8.82
N LYS A 35 3.27 6.59 -9.77
CA LYS A 35 4.62 7.10 -9.50
C LYS A 35 4.66 8.34 -8.59
N HIS A 36 3.51 8.98 -8.34
CA HIS A 36 3.39 10.14 -7.46
C HIS A 36 2.72 9.74 -6.14
N ALA A 37 3.41 10.01 -5.02
CA ALA A 37 2.83 9.82 -3.70
C ALA A 37 1.69 10.81 -3.47
N LEU A 38 0.47 10.30 -3.28
CA LEU A 38 -0.77 11.07 -3.05
C LEU A 38 -0.62 12.15 -1.96
N ILE A 39 0.08 11.80 -0.89
CA ILE A 39 0.21 12.59 0.33
C ILE A 39 1.02 13.88 0.10
N LEU A 40 1.78 13.96 -0.99
CA LEU A 40 2.66 15.09 -1.31
C LEU A 40 2.12 16.01 -2.41
N THR A 41 0.94 15.71 -2.96
CA THR A 41 0.31 16.49 -4.02
C THR A 41 -0.97 17.12 -3.48
N ASN A 42 -1.16 18.43 -3.67
CA ASN A 42 -2.41 19.16 -3.34
C ASN A 42 -3.60 18.75 -4.26
N VAL A 43 -3.59 17.54 -4.80
CA VAL A 43 -4.58 17.04 -5.74
C VAL A 43 -5.66 16.32 -4.95
N THR A 44 -6.84 16.94 -4.91
CA THR A 44 -8.04 16.41 -4.25
C THR A 44 -8.91 15.56 -5.17
N GLU A 45 -8.56 15.48 -6.46
CA GLU A 45 -9.25 14.66 -7.44
C GLU A 45 -8.78 13.20 -7.32
N HIS A 46 -9.72 12.26 -7.43
CA HIS A 46 -9.46 10.81 -7.39
C HIS A 46 -8.81 10.30 -6.09
N THR A 47 -9.00 10.98 -4.97
CA THR A 47 -8.52 10.55 -3.65
C THR A 47 -9.11 9.22 -3.18
N ASP A 48 -10.10 8.61 -3.85
CA ASP A 48 -10.54 7.27 -3.49
C ASP A 48 -9.67 6.17 -4.13
N ASN A 49 -8.95 6.49 -5.21
CA ASN A 49 -8.20 5.51 -5.99
C ASN A 49 -6.93 5.01 -5.29
N TYR A 50 -6.40 5.70 -4.27
CA TYR A 50 -5.16 5.26 -3.60
C TYR A 50 -5.27 3.91 -2.90
N ARG A 51 -6.50 3.41 -2.72
CA ARG A 51 -6.81 2.10 -2.15
C ARG A 51 -7.02 1.02 -3.21
N LEU A 52 -6.97 1.38 -4.49
CA LEU A 52 -7.27 0.52 -5.62
C LEU A 52 -6.05 0.36 -6.53
N PHE A 53 -6.04 -0.76 -7.27
CA PHE A 53 -5.10 -0.99 -8.37
C PHE A 53 -5.70 -0.49 -9.68
N SER A 54 -4.86 0.10 -10.54
CA SER A 54 -5.23 0.42 -11.92
C SER A 54 -5.47 -0.86 -12.73
N ASN A 55 -6.13 -0.73 -13.88
CA ASN A 55 -6.29 -1.87 -14.79
C ASN A 55 -4.93 -2.41 -15.29
N CYS A 56 -3.94 -1.55 -15.50
CA CYS A 56 -2.59 -1.97 -15.92
C CYS A 56 -1.92 -2.85 -14.86
N SER A 57 -2.04 -2.46 -13.59
CA SER A 57 -1.54 -3.27 -12.46
C SER A 57 -2.24 -4.63 -12.41
N VAL A 58 -3.57 -4.65 -12.51
CA VAL A 58 -4.37 -5.88 -12.47
C VAL A 58 -4.00 -6.82 -13.61
N GLU A 59 -3.86 -6.33 -14.84
CA GLU A 59 -3.48 -7.16 -15.99
C GLU A 59 -2.05 -7.68 -15.86
N SER A 60 -1.11 -6.88 -15.33
CA SER A 60 0.25 -7.37 -15.09
C SER A 60 0.30 -8.45 -14.01
N PHE A 61 -0.51 -8.34 -12.96
CA PHE A 61 -0.63 -9.40 -11.96
C PHE A 61 -1.18 -10.67 -12.56
N LYS A 62 -2.27 -10.60 -13.35
CA LYS A 62 -2.83 -11.78 -14.02
C LYS A 62 -1.77 -12.48 -14.88
N ARG A 63 -1.06 -11.73 -15.72
CA ARG A 63 0.01 -12.26 -16.57
C ARG A 63 1.13 -12.91 -15.75
N THR A 64 1.56 -12.27 -14.67
CA THR A 64 2.64 -12.78 -13.81
C THR A 64 2.21 -14.03 -13.07
N LEU A 65 0.97 -14.08 -12.56
CA LEU A 65 0.48 -15.17 -11.73
C LEU A 65 0.25 -16.48 -12.50
N VAL A 66 -0.03 -16.43 -13.81
CA VAL A 66 -0.22 -17.62 -14.68
C VAL A 66 0.93 -18.62 -14.55
N ASN A 67 2.16 -18.17 -14.31
CA ASN A 67 3.35 -19.02 -14.24
C ASN A 67 3.98 -19.10 -12.83
N ARG A 68 3.31 -18.63 -11.78
CA ARG A 68 3.87 -18.55 -10.40
C ARG A 68 3.26 -19.59 -9.47
N TRP A 69 3.60 -20.85 -9.72
CA TRP A 69 3.17 -22.01 -8.92
C TRP A 69 3.58 -21.93 -7.44
N CYS A 70 4.66 -21.21 -7.11
CA CYS A 70 5.12 -21.01 -5.73
C CYS A 70 4.16 -20.18 -4.85
N LEU A 71 3.20 -19.46 -5.45
CA LEU A 71 2.16 -18.72 -4.73
C LEU A 71 0.83 -19.50 -4.64
N ALA A 72 0.73 -20.64 -5.32
CA ALA A 72 -0.50 -21.44 -5.38
C ALA A 72 -0.69 -22.34 -4.16
N SER A 73 0.39 -22.65 -3.42
CA SER A 73 0.29 -23.47 -2.22
C SER A 73 -0.31 -22.68 -1.06
N LYS A 74 -1.41 -23.19 -0.50
CA LYS A 74 -1.92 -22.71 0.79
C LYS A 74 -0.89 -23.05 1.87
N HIS A 75 -0.35 -22.04 2.55
CA HIS A 75 0.49 -22.30 3.72
C HIS A 75 -0.35 -22.95 4.82
N VAL A 76 0.14 -24.07 5.37
CA VAL A 76 -0.53 -24.84 6.42
C VAL A 76 -0.28 -24.23 7.82
N HIS A 77 0.62 -23.24 7.93
CA HIS A 77 1.13 -22.67 9.18
C HIS A 77 0.57 -21.28 9.56
N ASP A 78 -0.68 -20.94 9.18
CA ASP A 78 -1.40 -19.81 9.81
C ASP A 78 -1.66 -20.03 11.33
N GLN A 79 -1.18 -21.17 11.87
CA GLN A 79 -1.19 -21.49 13.30
C GLN A 79 -0.08 -20.82 14.10
N ASP A 80 0.94 -20.22 13.46
CA ASP A 80 2.05 -19.59 14.20
C ASP A 80 1.78 -18.11 14.58
N ILE A 81 0.65 -17.56 14.15
CA ILE A 81 0.17 -16.27 14.65
C ILE A 81 -0.58 -16.57 15.96
N LEU A 82 0.07 -16.24 17.09
CA LEU A 82 -0.55 -16.31 18.42
C LEU A 82 -1.92 -15.61 18.39
N ASP A 83 -2.92 -16.14 19.10
CA ASP A 83 -4.27 -15.59 19.08
C ASP A 83 -4.31 -14.08 19.43
N GLU A 84 -3.38 -13.63 20.28
CA GLU A 84 -3.17 -12.22 20.60
C GLU A 84 -2.74 -11.38 19.38
N GLN A 85 -1.83 -11.91 18.55
CA GLN A 85 -1.43 -11.24 17.30
C GLN A 85 -2.59 -11.23 16.29
N LYS A 86 -3.41 -12.28 16.22
CA LYS A 86 -4.62 -12.29 15.37
C LYS A 86 -5.60 -11.20 15.82
N GLN A 87 -5.83 -11.05 17.12
CA GLN A 87 -6.69 -10.00 17.66
C GLN A 87 -6.16 -8.59 17.37
N ILE A 88 -4.85 -8.39 17.43
CA ILE A 88 -4.23 -7.11 17.08
C ILE A 88 -4.34 -6.84 15.57
N LEU A 89 -4.11 -7.83 14.72
CA LEU A 89 -4.20 -7.69 13.27
C LEU A 89 -5.65 -7.42 12.78
N MET A 90 -6.65 -7.87 13.54
CA MET A 90 -8.07 -7.62 13.25
C MET A 90 -8.54 -6.20 13.57
N LYS A 91 -7.81 -5.43 14.41
CA LYS A 91 -8.17 -4.04 14.72
C LYS A 91 -7.81 -3.09 13.59
N HIS A 92 -8.64 -2.09 13.33
CA HIS A 92 -8.26 -1.01 12.42
C HIS A 92 -7.04 -0.25 12.98
N PRO A 93 -6.15 0.31 12.14
CA PRO A 93 -4.98 1.05 12.63
C PRO A 93 -5.34 2.18 13.61
N GLY A 94 -6.47 2.87 13.40
CA GLY A 94 -6.95 3.91 14.32
C GLY A 94 -7.39 3.41 15.70
N GLU A 95 -7.69 2.11 15.84
CA GLU A 95 -7.97 1.47 17.14
C GLU A 95 -6.70 0.96 17.82
N ARG A 96 -5.58 0.91 17.08
CA ARG A 96 -4.27 0.45 17.56
C ARG A 96 -3.33 1.61 17.90
N PHE A 97 -3.43 2.70 17.15
CA PHE A 97 -2.56 3.86 17.26
C PHE A 97 -3.43 5.12 17.41
N THR A 98 -3.30 5.77 18.56
CA THR A 98 -3.84 7.11 18.82
C THR A 98 -3.30 8.13 17.82
N LEU A 99 -3.97 9.29 17.72
CA LEU A 99 -3.54 10.36 16.83
C LEU A 99 -2.10 10.83 17.12
N ASN A 100 -1.72 10.89 18.40
CA ASN A 100 -0.34 11.22 18.80
C ASN A 100 0.65 10.16 18.36
N GLU A 101 0.35 8.87 18.53
CA GLU A 101 1.23 7.77 18.10
C GLU A 101 1.41 7.79 16.58
N GLN A 102 0.35 8.05 15.81
CA GLN A 102 0.46 8.20 14.36
C GLN A 102 1.37 9.38 13.98
N CYS A 103 1.27 10.53 14.65
CA CYS A 103 2.20 11.64 14.47
C CYS A 103 3.65 11.27 14.82
N GLN A 104 3.85 10.48 15.87
CA GLN A 104 5.19 10.06 16.31
C GLN A 104 5.84 9.07 15.34
N ILE A 105 5.06 8.17 14.75
CA ILE A 105 5.53 7.22 13.73
C ILE A 105 6.05 7.97 12.49
N ILE A 106 5.34 9.03 12.07
CA ILE A 106 5.68 9.77 10.84
C ILE A 106 6.78 10.81 11.08
N TYR A 107 6.68 11.58 12.17
CA TYR A 107 7.49 12.78 12.40
C TYR A 107 8.46 12.66 13.58
N GLY A 108 8.51 11.52 14.27
CA GLY A 108 9.40 11.25 15.39
C GLY A 108 8.76 11.43 16.77
N HIS A 109 9.41 10.89 17.80
CA HIS A 109 8.84 10.68 19.14
C HIS A 109 8.35 11.95 19.88
N ARG A 110 8.73 13.15 19.43
CA ARG A 110 8.32 14.43 20.04
C ARG A 110 7.09 15.06 19.40
N SER A 111 6.59 14.46 18.33
CA SER A 111 5.44 14.97 17.58
C SER A 111 4.13 14.61 18.26
N PHE A 112 3.11 15.44 18.02
CA PHE A 112 1.77 15.28 18.59
C PHE A 112 0.72 15.77 17.60
N PHE A 113 -0.51 15.32 17.78
CA PHE A 113 -1.64 15.70 16.95
C PHE A 113 -2.02 17.17 17.16
N CYS A 114 -2.20 17.90 16.07
CA CYS A 114 -2.65 19.28 16.07
C CYS A 114 -4.09 19.36 15.52
N GLY A 115 -5.06 19.57 16.40
CA GLY A 115 -6.47 19.75 16.02
C GLY A 115 -7.35 20.01 17.24
N LYS A 116 -8.54 20.58 17.03
CA LYS A 116 -9.60 20.61 18.05
C LYS A 116 -10.37 19.29 17.94
N LEU A 117 -10.57 18.62 19.07
CA LEU A 117 -11.51 17.50 19.21
C LEU A 117 -12.94 18.02 19.20
#